data_AF-A0A523SLM0-F1
#
_entry.id   AF-A0A523SLM0-F1
#
_cell.length_a   1.000
_cell.length_b   1.000
_cell.length_c   1.000
_cell.angle_alpha   90.00
_cell.angle_beta   90.00
_cell.angle_gamma   90.00
#
_symmetry.space_group_name_H-M   'P 1'
#
loop_
_entity.id
_entity.type
_entity.pdbx_description
1 polymer ?
#
loop_
_entity_poly.entity_id
_entity_poly.type
_entity_poly.pdbx_seq_one_letter_code
_entity_poly.pdbx_strand_id
1 'polypeptide(L)'
;MRKIITIRKEELTSFREGILENQSLPKQATLPQRIEEMIQQATKTFFEIAEPLGIMETISLDDFDIVYDGEGFNETITPLESIYTQADNLALFAVTIGAEITGRIDELFEKKEFALGSMLDSVASAGTDRCAYVIEKRFNDMLFEKKELPSLT
;
A
#
# COMPACT_ATOMS: atom_id res chain seq x y z
N MET A 1 14.05 6.81 -13.51
CA MET A 1 13.35 5.95 -14.50
C MET A 1 11.97 5.65 -13.95
N ARG A 2 10.95 6.23 -14.57
CA ARG A 2 9.55 6.07 -14.19
C ARG A 2 8.93 4.82 -14.82
N LYS A 3 8.15 4.07 -14.03
CA LYS A 3 7.41 2.89 -14.48
C LYS A 3 6.00 2.89 -13.88
N ILE A 4 5.01 2.53 -14.71
CA ILE A 4 3.68 2.15 -14.23
C ILE A 4 3.73 0.67 -13.91
N ILE A 5 3.22 0.30 -12.74
CA ILE A 5 3.22 -1.06 -12.22
C ILE A 5 1.78 -1.51 -12.09
N THR A 6 1.36 -2.44 -12.94
CA THR A 6 0.09 -3.15 -12.76
C THR A 6 0.22 -4.11 -11.58
N ILE A 7 -0.66 -3.98 -10.59
CA ILE A 7 -0.71 -4.87 -9.42
C ILE A 7 -1.91 -5.78 -9.61
N ARG A 8 -1.67 -7.09 -9.71
CA ARG A 8 -2.76 -8.03 -9.90
C ARG A 8 -3.44 -8.31 -8.56
N LYS A 9 -4.76 -8.52 -8.58
CA LYS A 9 -5.56 -8.78 -7.39
C LYS A 9 -5.05 -10.00 -6.61
N GLU A 10 -4.53 -11.02 -7.30
CA GLU A 10 -4.00 -12.23 -6.69
C GLU A 10 -2.70 -11.99 -5.89
N GLU A 11 -2.00 -10.87 -6.17
CA GLU A 11 -0.82 -10.46 -5.41
C GLU A 11 -1.20 -9.79 -4.08
N LEU A 12 -2.46 -9.36 -3.96
CA LEU A 12 -3.02 -8.80 -2.74
C LEU A 12 -3.52 -9.89 -1.78
N THR A 13 -2.88 -11.05 -1.74
CA THR A 13 -3.23 -12.10 -0.78
C THR A 13 -2.65 -11.80 0.60
N SER A 14 -3.32 -12.29 1.65
CA SER A 14 -2.84 -12.32 3.04
C SER A 14 -2.76 -10.97 3.77
N PHE A 15 -3.82 -10.14 3.71
CA PHE A 15 -3.90 -8.89 4.48
C PHE A 15 -4.93 -8.90 5.64
N ARG A 16 -5.37 -10.09 6.07
CA ARG A 16 -6.31 -10.23 7.21
C ARG A 16 -5.79 -9.57 8.49
N GLU A 17 -4.50 -9.71 8.77
CA GLU A 17 -3.89 -9.07 9.95
C GLU A 17 -4.02 -7.55 9.90
N GLY A 18 -3.82 -6.93 8.73
CA GLY A 18 -4.01 -5.49 8.53
C GLY A 18 -5.47 -5.06 8.71
N ILE A 19 -6.44 -5.88 8.26
CA ILE A 19 -7.86 -5.63 8.51
C ILE A 19 -8.14 -5.60 10.02
N LEU A 20 -7.61 -6.56 10.78
CA LEU A 20 -7.81 -6.60 12.22
C LEU A 20 -7.14 -5.43 12.94
N GLU A 21 -5.94 -5.06 12.53
CA GLU A 21 -5.21 -3.92 13.08
C GLU A 21 -5.97 -2.62 12.86
N ASN A 22 -6.52 -2.39 11.65
CA ASN A 22 -7.38 -1.24 11.35
C ASN A 22 -8.68 -1.23 12.17
N GLN A 23 -9.14 -2.41 12.61
CA GLN A 23 -10.29 -2.57 13.50
C GLN A 23 -9.88 -2.53 14.99
N SER A 24 -8.63 -2.18 15.31
CA SER A 24 -8.08 -2.18 16.68
C SER A 24 -8.15 -3.54 17.39
N LEU A 25 -8.04 -4.62 16.62
CA LEU A 25 -8.06 -6.00 17.11
C LEU A 25 -6.67 -6.64 17.02
N PRO A 26 -6.33 -7.58 17.91
CA PRO A 26 -5.10 -8.37 17.79
C PRO A 26 -5.05 -9.15 16.47
N LYS A 27 -3.87 -9.25 15.85
CA LYS A 27 -3.64 -9.90 14.53
C LYS A 27 -4.15 -11.33 14.44
N GLN A 28 -4.20 -12.05 15.57
CA GLN A 28 -4.60 -13.45 15.68
C GLN A 28 -5.86 -13.63 16.54
N ALA A 29 -6.71 -12.60 16.63
CA ALA A 29 -7.94 -12.68 17.40
C ALA A 29 -8.91 -13.73 16.80
N THR A 30 -9.46 -14.56 17.68
CA THR A 30 -10.65 -15.37 17.39
C THR A 30 -11.87 -14.47 17.40
N LEU A 31 -12.59 -14.41 16.28
CA LEU A 31 -13.71 -13.48 16.12
C LEU A 31 -15.07 -14.21 16.23
N PRO A 32 -16.12 -13.51 16.68
CA PRO A 32 -17.48 -13.99 16.51
C PRO A 32 -17.79 -14.22 15.03
N GLN A 33 -18.57 -15.27 14.72
CA GLN A 33 -18.90 -15.66 13.34
C GLN A 33 -19.45 -14.49 12.50
N ARG A 34 -20.30 -13.65 13.08
CA ARG A 34 -20.86 -12.47 12.42
C ARG A 34 -19.79 -11.49 11.91
N ILE A 35 -18.67 -11.35 12.62
CA ILE A 35 -17.57 -10.46 12.22
C ILE A 35 -16.75 -11.12 11.11
N GLU A 36 -16.51 -12.43 11.19
CA GLU A 36 -15.86 -13.18 10.10
C GLU A 36 -16.66 -13.08 8.79
N GLU A 37 -17.98 -13.23 8.86
CA GLU A 37 -18.88 -13.08 7.71
C GLU A 37 -18.80 -11.68 7.12
N MET A 38 -18.70 -10.64 7.96
CA MET A 38 -18.56 -9.25 7.53
C MET A 38 -17.21 -9.00 6.85
N ILE A 39 -16.12 -9.53 7.41
CA ILE A 39 -14.78 -9.47 6.79
C ILE A 39 -14.81 -10.14 5.42
N GLN A 40 -15.41 -11.33 5.33
CA GLN A 40 -15.55 -12.07 4.06
C GLN A 40 -16.36 -11.28 3.03
N GLN A 41 -17.49 -10.70 3.45
CA GLN A 41 -18.33 -9.88 2.57
C GLN A 41 -17.57 -8.65 2.06
N ALA A 42 -16.93 -7.89 2.95
CA ALA A 42 -16.16 -6.71 2.58
C ALA A 42 -14.96 -7.05 1.68
N THR A 43 -14.24 -8.14 1.99
CA THR A 43 -13.11 -8.63 1.18
C THR A 43 -13.56 -9.04 -0.21
N LYS A 44 -14.71 -9.74 -0.31
CA LYS A 44 -15.30 -10.10 -1.60
C LYS A 44 -15.62 -8.85 -2.42
N THR A 45 -16.32 -7.87 -1.82
CA THR A 45 -16.62 -6.61 -2.50
C THR A 45 -15.34 -5.90 -2.95
N PHE A 46 -14.32 -5.80 -2.10
CA PHE A 46 -13.02 -5.23 -2.47
C PHE A 46 -12.45 -5.91 -3.73
N PHE A 47 -12.39 -7.24 -3.77
CA PHE A 47 -11.84 -7.94 -4.94
C PHE A 47 -12.70 -7.82 -6.20
N GLU A 48 -14.00 -7.60 -6.07
CA GLU A 48 -14.88 -7.37 -7.23
C GLU A 48 -14.54 -6.03 -7.91
N ILE A 49 -14.40 -4.94 -7.14
CA ILE A 49 -14.32 -3.57 -7.69
C ILE A 49 -12.95 -2.88 -7.56
N ALA A 50 -11.97 -3.46 -6.88
CA ALA A 50 -10.65 -2.84 -6.79
C ALA A 50 -9.97 -2.77 -8.16
N GLU A 51 -9.23 -1.69 -8.41
CA GLU A 51 -8.37 -1.51 -9.58
C GLU A 51 -6.95 -1.11 -9.14
N PRO A 52 -6.15 -2.07 -8.64
CA PRO A 52 -4.84 -1.77 -8.08
C PRO A 52 -3.85 -1.30 -9.14
N LEU A 53 -3.27 -0.11 -8.93
CA LEU A 53 -2.28 0.46 -9.83
C LEU A 53 -1.19 1.18 -9.06
N GLY A 54 0.04 1.03 -9.54
CA GLY A 54 1.22 1.63 -8.96
C GLY A 54 1.96 2.50 -9.95
N ILE A 55 2.69 3.48 -9.43
CA ILE A 55 3.74 4.18 -10.15
C ILE A 55 4.98 4.24 -9.30
N MET A 56 6.13 4.03 -9.93
CA MET A 56 7.41 4.03 -9.24
C MET A 56 8.45 4.74 -10.09
N GLU A 57 9.34 5.48 -9.45
CA GLU A 57 10.45 6.16 -10.07
C GLU A 57 11.70 6.07 -9.20
N THR A 58 12.80 5.60 -9.80
CA THR A 58 14.12 5.72 -9.17
C THR A 58 14.52 7.19 -9.12
N ILE A 59 15.07 7.64 -7.99
CA ILE A 59 15.48 9.02 -7.76
C ILE A 59 16.94 9.06 -7.30
N SER A 60 17.65 10.15 -7.62
CA SER A 60 19.00 10.36 -7.10
C SER A 60 18.96 10.85 -5.65
N LEU A 61 20.10 10.82 -4.95
CA LEU A 61 20.19 11.36 -3.59
C LEU A 61 19.95 12.88 -3.60
N ASP A 62 20.58 13.61 -4.54
CA ASP A 62 20.42 15.06 -4.68
C ASP A 62 18.97 15.47 -4.98
N ASP A 63 18.28 14.72 -5.86
CA ASP A 63 16.88 15.00 -6.16
C ASP A 63 15.96 14.65 -4.97
N PHE A 64 16.28 13.58 -4.22
CA PHE A 64 15.51 13.21 -3.04
C PHE A 64 15.70 14.21 -1.90
N ASP A 65 16.86 14.85 -1.79
CA ASP A 65 17.12 15.90 -0.79
C ASP A 65 16.11 17.04 -0.93
N ILE A 66 15.82 17.47 -2.17
CA ILE A 66 14.80 18.47 -2.48
C ILE A 66 13.40 17.99 -2.05
N VAL A 67 13.08 16.72 -2.27
CA VAL A 67 11.80 16.12 -1.85
C VAL A 67 11.70 16.03 -0.33
N TYR A 68 12.80 15.70 0.34
CA TYR A 68 12.88 15.57 1.79
C TYR A 68 12.74 16.92 2.50
N ASP A 69 13.35 17.98 1.98
CA ASP A 69 13.15 19.36 2.46
C ASP A 69 11.67 19.78 2.35
N GLY A 70 10.99 19.30 1.30
CA GLY A 70 9.58 19.54 1.06
C GLY A 70 9.26 21.03 0.97
N GLU A 71 8.14 21.44 1.57
CA GLU A 71 7.68 22.84 1.61
C GLU A 71 8.04 23.54 2.95
N GLY A 72 8.93 22.96 3.76
CA GLY A 72 9.30 23.50 5.07
C GLY A 72 8.29 23.21 6.19
N PHE A 73 7.31 22.34 5.96
CA PHE A 73 6.34 21.87 6.96
C PHE A 73 6.68 20.49 7.55
N ASN A 74 7.81 19.90 7.15
CA ASN A 74 8.29 18.63 7.69
C ASN A 74 8.83 18.82 9.11
N GLU A 75 8.79 17.75 9.92
CA GLU A 75 9.47 17.76 11.22
C GLU A 75 10.97 17.96 11.03
N THR A 76 11.59 18.81 11.85
CA THR A 76 12.99 19.20 11.71
C THR A 76 13.99 18.09 12.02
N ILE A 77 13.56 17.02 12.69
CA ILE A 77 14.41 15.87 13.04
C ILE A 77 13.61 14.61 12.77
N THR A 78 13.99 13.87 11.73
CA THR A 78 13.35 12.60 11.42
C THR A 78 14.39 11.49 11.30
N PRO A 79 14.06 10.24 11.68
CA PRO A 79 14.96 9.11 11.47
C PRO A 79 15.38 8.94 10.01
N LEU A 80 14.52 9.35 9.07
CA LEU A 80 14.73 9.23 7.63
C LEU A 80 16.00 9.96 7.18
N GLU A 81 16.34 11.13 7.76
CA GLU A 81 17.56 11.90 7.45
C GLU A 81 18.82 11.04 7.52
N SER A 82 18.92 10.27 8.60
CA SER A 82 20.07 9.38 8.84
C SER A 82 20.08 8.14 7.95
N ILE A 83 18.95 7.81 7.33
CA ILE A 83 18.76 6.60 6.52
C ILE A 83 19.00 6.89 5.04
N TYR A 84 18.33 7.88 4.44
CA TYR A 84 18.39 8.09 2.99
C TYR A 84 19.77 8.61 2.54
N THR A 85 20.47 9.33 3.40
CA THR A 85 21.83 9.85 3.13
C THR A 85 22.88 8.75 2.98
N GLN A 86 22.59 7.53 3.45
CA GLN A 86 23.46 6.37 3.34
C GLN A 86 22.95 5.33 2.32
N ALA A 87 21.86 5.63 1.59
CA ALA A 87 21.22 4.67 0.71
C ALA A 87 21.96 4.53 -0.62
N ASP A 88 22.27 3.29 -1.03
CA ASP A 88 22.84 3.01 -2.36
C ASP A 88 21.84 3.26 -3.50
N ASN A 89 20.54 3.12 -3.21
CA ASN A 89 19.47 3.21 -4.19
C ASN A 89 18.22 3.82 -3.54
N LEU A 90 17.58 4.77 -4.23
CA LEU A 90 16.34 5.40 -3.79
C LEU A 90 15.26 5.28 -4.86
N ALA A 91 14.01 5.18 -4.41
CA ALA A 91 12.85 5.25 -5.28
C ALA A 91 11.68 5.92 -4.55
N LEU A 92 10.89 6.66 -5.32
CA LEU A 92 9.57 7.14 -4.92
C LEU A 92 8.51 6.28 -5.58
N PHE A 93 7.40 6.07 -4.88
CA PHE A 93 6.25 5.38 -5.45
C PHE A 93 4.93 5.93 -4.91
N ALA A 94 3.87 5.68 -5.66
CA ALA A 94 2.50 5.89 -5.21
C ALA A 94 1.64 4.72 -5.70
N VAL A 95 0.64 4.36 -4.90
CA VAL A 95 -0.32 3.28 -5.19
C VAL A 95 -1.75 3.77 -5.02
N THR A 96 -2.66 3.15 -5.77
CA THR A 96 -4.10 3.27 -5.57
C THR A 96 -4.75 1.90 -5.74
N ILE A 97 -5.95 1.76 -5.17
CA ILE A 97 -6.84 0.60 -5.34
C ILE A 97 -8.08 0.96 -6.18
N GLY A 98 -8.09 2.14 -6.81
CA GLY A 98 -9.21 2.63 -7.63
C GLY A 98 -10.25 3.42 -6.84
N ALA A 99 -10.93 4.35 -7.51
CA ALA A 99 -11.91 5.24 -6.89
C ALA A 99 -13.26 4.58 -6.60
N GLU A 100 -13.57 3.46 -7.27
CA GLU A 100 -14.84 2.74 -7.08
C GLU A 100 -15.03 2.25 -5.63
N ILE A 101 -13.93 1.91 -4.95
CA ILE A 101 -13.95 1.47 -3.55
C ILE A 101 -14.49 2.57 -2.64
N THR A 102 -14.00 3.81 -2.81
CA THR A 102 -14.48 4.97 -2.04
C THR A 102 -15.97 5.21 -2.30
N GLY A 103 -16.40 5.18 -3.57
CA GLY A 103 -17.82 5.33 -3.90
C GLY A 103 -18.68 4.26 -3.24
N ARG A 104 -18.20 3.01 -3.18
CA ARG A 104 -18.92 1.91 -2.52
C ARG A 104 -18.99 2.09 -1.00
N ILE A 105 -17.94 2.61 -0.37
CA ILE A 105 -17.93 2.94 1.05
C ILE A 105 -18.96 4.04 1.33
N ASP A 106 -18.95 5.12 0.56
CA ASP A 106 -19.88 6.25 0.72
C ASP A 106 -21.34 5.79 0.62
N GLU A 107 -21.67 4.95 -0.37
CA GLU A 107 -23.01 4.36 -0.50
C GLU A 107 -23.46 3.57 0.74
N LEU A 108 -22.54 2.83 1.38
CA LEU A 108 -22.85 2.06 2.59
C LEU A 108 -23.14 2.99 3.76
N PHE A 109 -22.39 4.08 3.89
CA PHE A 109 -22.64 5.10 4.91
C PHE A 109 -23.95 5.85 4.68
N GLU A 110 -24.28 6.22 3.45
CA GLU A 110 -25.57 6.83 3.10
C GLU A 110 -26.76 5.93 3.43
N LYS A 111 -26.62 4.62 3.20
CA LYS A 111 -27.62 3.59 3.54
C LYS A 111 -27.65 3.24 5.03
N LYS A 112 -26.82 3.87 5.86
CA LYS A 112 -26.66 3.60 7.30
C LYS A 112 -26.16 2.18 7.60
N GLU A 113 -25.49 1.54 6.64
CA GLU A 113 -24.79 0.26 6.79
C GLU A 113 -23.37 0.47 7.34
N PHE A 114 -23.26 1.24 8.44
CA PHE A 114 -21.99 1.75 8.96
C PHE A 114 -20.96 0.67 9.27
N ALA A 115 -21.40 -0.46 9.84
CA ALA A 115 -20.49 -1.55 10.19
C ALA A 115 -19.83 -2.16 8.95
N LEU A 116 -20.60 -2.40 7.89
CA LEU A 116 -20.07 -2.94 6.64
C LEU A 116 -19.23 -1.89 5.90
N GLY A 117 -19.65 -0.63 5.88
CA GLY A 117 -18.89 0.48 5.32
C GLY A 117 -17.52 0.63 5.98
N SER A 118 -17.47 0.63 7.31
CA SER A 118 -16.20 0.68 8.06
C SER A 118 -15.34 -0.56 7.85
N MET A 119 -15.95 -1.76 7.75
CA MET A 119 -15.20 -2.98 7.46
C MET A 119 -14.58 -2.92 6.06
N LEU A 120 -15.32 -2.45 5.05
CA LEU A 120 -14.80 -2.27 3.70
C LEU A 120 -13.67 -1.24 3.65
N ASP A 121 -13.78 -0.14 4.39
CA ASP A 121 -12.72 0.86 4.53
C ASP A 121 -11.43 0.27 5.15
N SER A 122 -11.56 -0.60 6.15
CA SER A 122 -10.41 -1.33 6.72
C SER A 122 -9.78 -2.33 5.77
N VAL A 123 -10.59 -3.02 4.98
CA VAL A 123 -10.14 -3.91 3.89
C VAL A 123 -9.40 -3.12 2.81
N ALA A 124 -9.95 -1.97 2.41
CA ALA A 124 -9.37 -1.06 1.42
C ALA A 124 -7.99 -0.54 1.87
N SER A 125 -7.89 -0.10 3.12
CA SER A 125 -6.64 0.38 3.72
C SER A 125 -5.59 -0.73 3.75
N ALA A 126 -5.93 -1.91 4.27
CA ALA A 126 -5.02 -3.05 4.31
C ALA A 126 -4.61 -3.55 2.91
N GLY A 127 -5.53 -3.49 1.94
CA GLY A 127 -5.24 -3.78 0.54
C GLY A 127 -4.27 -2.77 -0.10
N THR A 128 -4.36 -1.50 0.28
CA THR A 128 -3.46 -0.43 -0.19
C THR A 128 -2.05 -0.61 0.37
N ASP A 129 -1.91 -0.95 1.65
CA ASP A 129 -0.61 -1.30 2.25
C ASP A 129 0.00 -2.51 1.54
N ARG A 130 -0.83 -3.48 1.17
CA ARG A 130 -0.38 -4.63 0.40
C ARG A 130 0.13 -4.24 -0.99
N CYS A 131 -0.50 -3.28 -1.66
CA CYS A 131 0.01 -2.71 -2.91
C CYS A 131 1.42 -2.11 -2.73
N ALA A 132 1.65 -1.38 -1.63
CA ALA A 132 2.96 -0.79 -1.32
C ALA A 132 4.03 -1.89 -1.18
N TYR A 133 3.74 -2.96 -0.44
CA TYR A 133 4.64 -4.12 -0.32
C TYR A 133 4.97 -4.75 -1.68
N VAL A 134 3.99 -4.87 -2.58
CA VAL A 134 4.22 -5.45 -3.90
C VAL A 134 5.14 -4.55 -4.74
N ILE A 135 5.02 -3.21 -4.66
CA ILE A 135 5.95 -2.30 -5.33
C ILE A 135 7.36 -2.42 -4.74
N GLU A 136 7.48 -2.43 -3.41
CA GLU A 136 8.78 -2.59 -2.74
C GLU A 136 9.49 -3.86 -3.20
N LYS A 137 8.76 -4.99 -3.24
CA LYS A 137 9.29 -6.25 -3.74
C LYS A 137 9.79 -6.12 -5.19
N ARG A 138 9.02 -5.49 -6.07
CA ARG A 138 9.42 -5.28 -7.47
C ARG A 138 10.63 -4.38 -7.62
N PHE A 139 10.76 -3.38 -6.76
CA PHE A 139 11.95 -2.54 -6.73
C PHE A 139 13.18 -3.37 -6.34
N ASN A 140 13.07 -4.17 -5.28
CA ASN A 140 14.14 -5.05 -4.83
C ASN A 140 14.54 -6.06 -5.91
N ASP A 141 13.57 -6.74 -6.54
CA ASP A 141 13.82 -7.70 -7.63
C ASP A 141 14.59 -7.02 -8.78
N MET A 142 14.20 -5.80 -9.18
CA MET A 142 14.90 -5.01 -10.20
C MET A 142 16.35 -4.65 -9.80
N LEU A 143 16.60 -4.39 -8.51
CA LEU A 143 17.95 -4.11 -8.02
C LEU A 143 18.84 -5.36 -8.05
N PHE A 144 18.29 -6.53 -7.73
CA PHE A 144 19.00 -7.81 -7.81
C PHE A 144 19.36 -8.16 -9.26
N GLU A 145 18.41 -8.07 -10.19
CA GLU A 145 18.65 -8.32 -11.62
C GLU A 145 19.76 -7.43 -12.20
N LYS A 146 19.82 -6.15 -11.77
CA LYS A 146 20.89 -5.23 -12.17
C LYS A 146 22.25 -5.60 -11.59
N LYS A 147 22.31 -6.15 -10.36
CA LYS A 147 23.57 -6.59 -9.74
C LYS A 147 24.09 -7.89 -10.35
N GLU A 148 23.21 -8.74 -10.90
CA GLU A 148 23.58 -10.00 -11.57
C GLU A 148 24.05 -9.82 -13.03
N LEU A 149 23.91 -8.64 -13.62
CA LEU A 149 24.56 -8.29 -14.89
C LEU A 149 25.96 -7.72 -14.60
N PRO A 150 27.05 -8.52 -14.64
CA PRO A 150 28.38 -7.94 -14.59
C PRO A 150 28.53 -6.99 -15.78
N SER A 151 29.05 -5.79 -15.50
CA SER A 151 29.51 -4.85 -16.51
C SER A 151 30.37 -5.63 -17.50
N LEU A 152 29.86 -5.82 -18.73
CA LEU A 152 30.67 -6.30 -19.84
C LEU A 152 31.64 -5.17 -20.21
N THR A 153 32.75 -5.10 -19.47
CA THR A 153 33.99 -4.44 -19.87
C THR A 153 34.99 -5.51 -20.30
#